data_AF-A0AAV0XSJ3-F1
#
_entry.id   AF-A0AAV0XSJ3-F1
#
_cell.length_a   1.000
_cell.length_b   1.000
_cell.length_c   1.000
_cell.angle_alpha   90.00
_cell.angle_beta   90.00
_cell.angle_gamma   90.00
#
_symmetry.space_group_name_H-M   'P 1'
#
loop_
_entity.id
_entity.type
_entity.pdbx_description
1 polymer ?
#
loop_
_entity_poly.entity_id
_entity_poly.type
_entity_poly.pdbx_seq_one_letter_code
_entity_poly.pdbx_strand_id
1 'polypeptide(L)'
;MDLVLSTSDLKPGDYIIVKFETSNKRKLIYKYVASVLKIADVNDIEIQCFESIDEENTEFVPIDNDVSMIGIESIVGKLPIPELKLSGRQLKSVFPGVVDVFEKF
;
A
#
# COMPACT_ATOMS: atom_id res chain seq x y z
N MET A 1 16.34 -8.21 -9.91
CA MET A 1 16.24 -6.96 -10.70
C MET A 1 15.57 -5.98 -9.76
N ASP A 2 16.37 -5.20 -9.03
CA ASP A 2 15.84 -4.23 -8.08
C ASP A 2 15.31 -3.02 -8.86
N LEU A 3 13.99 -2.86 -8.87
CA LEU A 3 13.33 -1.69 -9.42
C LEU A 3 13.58 -0.52 -8.44
N VAL A 4 14.51 0.36 -8.80
CA VAL A 4 14.66 1.65 -8.12
C VAL A 4 13.47 2.51 -8.52
N LEU A 5 12.47 2.60 -7.63
CA LEU A 5 11.34 3.52 -7.80
C LEU A 5 11.83 4.96 -7.63
N SER A 6 11.64 5.77 -8.66
CA SER A 6 11.80 7.23 -8.61
C SER A 6 10.45 7.87 -8.28
N THR A 7 10.42 8.98 -7.54
CA THR A 7 9.16 9.75 -7.34
C THR A 7 8.51 10.16 -8.65
N SER A 8 9.29 10.31 -9.72
CA SER A 8 8.82 10.62 -11.08
C SER A 8 7.88 9.57 -11.67
N ASP A 9 7.90 8.33 -11.15
CA ASP A 9 7.09 7.21 -11.64
C ASP A 9 5.80 7.00 -10.82
N LEU A 10 5.62 7.80 -9.76
CA LEU A 10 4.48 7.80 -8.86
C LEU A 10 3.53 8.95 -9.18
N LYS A 11 2.23 8.65 -9.17
CA LYS A 11 1.16 9.65 -9.28
C LYS A 11 -0.01 9.32 -8.35
N PRO A 12 -0.84 10.32 -7.99
CA PRO A 12 -2.10 10.08 -7.31
C PRO A 12 -2.95 9.01 -8.03
N GLY A 13 -3.53 8.10 -7.26
CA GLY A 13 -4.30 6.95 -7.73
C GLY A 13 -3.47 5.70 -8.02
N ASP A 14 -2.14 5.76 -7.97
CA ASP A 14 -1.30 4.55 -8.03
C ASP A 14 -1.46 3.72 -6.75
N TYR A 15 -1.41 2.40 -6.90
CA TYR A 15 -1.33 1.46 -5.79
C TYR A 15 0.11 1.04 -5.56
N ILE A 16 0.50 0.93 -4.29
CA ILE A 16 1.86 0.65 -3.86
C ILE A 16 1.87 -0.32 -2.67
N ILE A 17 3.01 -1.00 -2.47
CA ILE A 17 3.34 -1.66 -1.22
C ILE A 17 4.22 -0.71 -0.42
N VAL A 18 3.84 -0.45 0.82
CA VAL A 18 4.60 0.37 1.76
C VAL A 18 5.01 -0.45 2.97
N LYS A 19 6.17 -0.14 3.54
CA LYS A 19 6.65 -0.74 4.78
C LYS A 19 6.66 0.30 5.91
N PHE A 20 6.20 -0.12 7.08
CA PHE A 20 6.31 0.64 8.32
C PHE A 20 7.22 -0.09 9.29
N GLU A 21 8.19 0.62 9.85
CA GLU A 21 9.07 0.09 10.89
C GLU A 21 8.57 0.51 12.27
N THR A 22 8.51 -0.43 13.20
CA THR A 22 8.23 -0.10 14.61
C THR A 22 9.48 0.35 15.35
N SER A 23 9.34 1.38 16.17
CA SER A 23 10.42 1.91 17.01
C SER A 23 10.82 0.99 18.19
N ASN A 24 10.25 -0.21 18.29
CA ASN A 24 10.46 -1.10 19.42
C ASN A 24 11.73 -1.97 19.24
N LYS A 25 12.27 -2.54 20.34
CA LYS A 25 13.57 -3.26 20.35
C LYS A 25 13.68 -4.43 19.35
N ARG A 26 12.56 -4.92 18.81
CA ARG A 26 12.50 -6.03 17.85
C ARG A 26 12.30 -5.61 16.39
N LYS A 27 12.28 -4.30 16.07
CA LYS A 27 12.11 -3.74 14.70
C LYS A 27 11.22 -4.60 13.81
N LEU A 28 9.93 -4.65 14.13
CA LEU A 28 8.96 -5.31 13.27
C LEU A 28 8.72 -4.43 12.04
N ILE A 29 8.77 -5.04 10.85
CA ILE A 29 8.48 -4.40 9.57
C ILE A 29 7.12 -4.91 9.12
N TYR A 30 6.18 -3.99 8.92
CA TYR A 30 4.84 -4.32 8.42
C TYR A 30 4.67 -3.81 6.99
N LYS A 31 4.22 -4.67 6.08
CA LYS A 31 3.90 -4.29 4.70
C LYS A 31 2.39 -4.10 4.53
N TYR A 32 2.00 -3.02 3.89
CA TYR A 32 0.61 -2.70 3.58
C TYR A 32 0.44 -2.36 2.11
N VAL A 33 -0.74 -2.66 1.57
CA VAL A 33 -1.21 -2.04 0.33
C VAL A 33 -1.66 -0.62 0.64
N ALA A 34 -1.27 0.33 -0.21
CA ALA A 34 -1.73 1.70 -0.11
C ALA A 34 -2.02 2.30 -1.48
N SER A 35 -2.92 3.28 -1.53
CA SER A 35 -3.10 4.15 -2.71
C SER A 35 -2.51 5.52 -2.45
N VAL A 36 -1.79 6.07 -3.43
CA VAL A 36 -1.27 7.44 -3.36
C VAL A 36 -2.43 8.43 -3.49
N LEU A 37 -2.61 9.29 -2.50
CA LEU A 37 -3.60 10.38 -2.53
C LEU A 37 -2.97 11.66 -3.09
N LYS A 38 -1.78 12.01 -2.60
CA LYS A 38 -1.07 13.24 -2.95
C LYS A 38 0.44 13.07 -2.82
N ILE A 39 1.19 13.78 -3.66
CA ILE A 39 2.65 13.84 -3.60
C ILE A 39 3.01 15.32 -3.48
N ALA A 40 3.48 15.73 -2.30
CA ALA A 40 3.95 17.10 -2.06
C ALA A 40 5.48 17.20 -2.24
N ASP A 41 6.22 16.19 -1.77
CA ASP A 41 7.68 16.07 -1.92
C ASP A 41 8.11 14.59 -1.82
N VAL A 42 9.39 14.29 -2.02
CA VAL A 42 9.99 12.94 -1.90
C VAL A 42 9.83 12.31 -0.53
N ASN A 43 9.74 13.14 0.50
CA ASN A 43 9.55 12.74 1.90
C ASN A 43 8.13 13.02 2.40
N ASP A 44 7.24 13.48 1.52
CA ASP A 44 5.91 13.99 1.87
C ASP A 44 4.87 13.46 0.88
N ILE A 45 4.62 12.15 0.97
CA ILE A 45 3.66 11.41 0.15
C ILE A 45 2.49 10.98 1.05
N GLU A 46 1.30 11.47 0.71
CA GLU A 46 0.05 11.15 1.40
C GLU A 46 -0.56 9.89 0.79
N ILE A 47 -0.85 8.90 1.63
CA ILE A 47 -1.39 7.61 1.22
C ILE A 47 -2.60 7.20 2.06
N GLN A 48 -3.48 6.40 1.45
CA GLN A 48 -4.55 5.68 2.14
C GLN A 48 -4.14 4.21 2.25
N CYS A 49 -4.07 3.68 3.48
CA CYS A 49 -3.76 2.28 3.72
C CYS A 49 -4.98 1.38 3.49
N PHE A 50 -4.72 0.13 3.12
CA PHE A 50 -5.73 -0.88 2.87
C PHE A 50 -5.47 -2.13 3.72
N GLU A 51 -6.54 -2.76 4.18
CA GLU A 51 -6.50 -4.06 4.84
C GLU A 51 -6.97 -5.16 3.89
N SER A 52 -6.35 -6.33 3.99
CA SER A 52 -6.80 -7.53 3.28
C SER A 52 -8.08 -8.05 3.93
N ILE A 53 -9.04 -8.46 3.10
CA ILE A 53 -10.31 -9.04 3.55
C ILE A 53 -10.46 -10.51 3.12
N ASP A 54 -9.43 -11.07 2.50
CA ASP A 54 -9.34 -12.47 2.11
C ASP A 54 -8.04 -13.11 2.61
N GLU A 55 -8.04 -14.43 2.75
CA GLU A 55 -6.85 -15.17 3.19
C GLU A 55 -5.76 -15.25 2.12
N GLU A 56 -6.13 -15.05 0.85
CA GLU A 56 -5.22 -15.10 -0.30
C GLU A 56 -4.49 -13.78 -0.55
N ASN A 57 -4.82 -12.71 0.18
CA ASN A 57 -4.29 -11.36 -0.02
C ASN A 57 -4.46 -10.87 -1.47
N THR A 58 -5.67 -11.03 -2.01
CA THR A 58 -6.05 -10.55 -3.34
C THR A 58 -7.13 -9.48 -3.29
N GLU A 59 -7.90 -9.41 -2.20
CA GLU A 59 -8.98 -8.46 -1.99
C GLU A 59 -8.67 -7.50 -0.84
N PHE A 60 -8.76 -6.20 -1.12
CA PHE A 60 -8.40 -5.16 -0.16
C PHE A 60 -9.49 -4.10 -0.06
N VAL A 61 -9.65 -3.53 1.13
CA VAL A 61 -10.55 -2.39 1.39
C VAL A 61 -9.78 -1.27 2.07
N PRO A 62 -10.12 0.01 1.80
CA PRO A 62 -9.48 1.12 2.49
C PRO A 62 -9.79 1.05 3.98
N ILE A 63 -8.78 1.29 4.82
CA ILE A 63 -8.95 1.41 6.27
C ILE A 63 -9.48 2.81 6.55
N ASP A 64 -10.73 2.91 7.01
CA ASP A 64 -11.38 4.20 7.21
C ASP A 64 -10.59 5.13 8.15
N ASN A 65 -10.33 6.36 7.69
CA ASN A 65 -9.57 7.40 8.39
C ASN A 65 -8.08 7.07 8.65
N ASP A 66 -7.53 6.06 7.99
CA ASP A 66 -6.10 5.73 8.08
C ASP A 66 -5.33 6.32 6.88
N VAL A 67 -5.15 7.64 6.95
CA VAL A 67 -4.28 8.39 6.03
C VAL A 67 -2.95 8.62 6.70
N SER A 68 -1.88 8.27 6.00
CA SER A 68 -0.51 8.36 6.50
C SER A 68 0.37 9.18 5.56
N MET A 69 1.34 9.88 6.14
CA MET A 69 2.41 10.58 5.41
C MET A 69 3.67 9.72 5.45
N ILE A 70 4.25 9.44 4.29
CA ILE A 70 5.47 8.63 4.16
C ILE A 70 6.49 9.28 3.23
N GLY A 71 7.75 8.89 3.39
CA GLY A 71 8.79 9.12 2.40
C GLY A 71 8.90 7.99 1.40
N ILE A 72 9.57 8.25 0.28
CA ILE A 72 9.78 7.28 -0.81
C ILE A 72 10.53 6.03 -0.35
N GLU A 73 11.39 6.13 0.67
CA GLU A 73 12.13 5.01 1.26
C GLU A 73 11.23 3.95 1.91
N SER A 74 10.01 4.32 2.27
CA SER A 74 8.98 3.43 2.79
C SER A 74 8.26 2.68 1.67
N ILE A 75 8.42 3.07 0.41
CA ILE A 75 7.79 2.41 -0.73
C ILE A 75 8.65 1.22 -1.15
N VAL A 76 8.06 0.02 -1.08
CA VAL A 76 8.70 -1.23 -1.48
C VAL A 76 8.53 -1.49 -2.97
N GLY A 77 7.36 -1.15 -3.52
CA GLY A 77 7.00 -1.50 -4.89
C GLY A 77 5.71 -0.83 -5.35
N LYS A 78 5.53 -0.75 -6.65
CA LYS A 78 4.27 -0.33 -7.29
C LYS A 78 3.46 -1.57 -7.67
N LEU A 79 2.17 -1.53 -7.39
CA LEU A 79 1.23 -2.61 -7.69
C LEU A 79 0.53 -2.37 -9.03
N PRO A 80 0.06 -3.45 -9.69
CA PRO A 80 -0.86 -3.31 -10.80
C PRO A 80 -2.15 -2.61 -10.34
N ILE A 81 -2.84 -1.97 -11.28
CA ILE A 81 -4.14 -1.35 -11.01
C ILE A 81 -5.14 -2.48 -10.70
N PRO A 82 -5.80 -2.46 -9.53
CA PRO A 82 -6.80 -3.45 -9.17
C PRO A 82 -8.12 -3.20 -9.92
N GLU A 83 -8.93 -4.25 -10.04
CA GLU A 83 -10.33 -4.12 -10.41
C GLU A 83 -11.13 -3.62 -9.20
N LEU A 84 -11.94 -2.57 -9.37
CA LEU A 84 -12.82 -2.08 -8.32
C LEU A 84 -14.16 -2.81 -8.37
N LYS A 85 -14.46 -3.61 -7.35
CA LYS A 85 -15.73 -4.35 -7.24
C LYS A 85 -16.57 -3.82 -6.10
N LEU A 86 -17.84 -3.56 -6.40
CA LEU A 86 -18.83 -3.26 -5.37
C LEU A 86 -19.35 -4.58 -4.78
N SER A 87 -19.14 -4.78 -3.49
CA SER A 87 -19.67 -5.94 -2.75
C SER A 87 -20.57 -5.44 -1.63
N GLY A 88 -21.88 -5.55 -1.84
CA GLY A 88 -22.87 -4.93 -0.95
C GLY A 88 -22.76 -3.40 -0.99
N ARG A 89 -22.37 -2.78 0.12
CA ARG A 89 -22.15 -1.32 0.22
C ARG A 89 -20.67 -0.91 0.18
N GLN A 90 -19.75 -1.87 0.19
CA GLN A 90 -18.32 -1.60 0.28
C GLN A 90 -17.67 -1.73 -1.10
N LEU A 91 -16.81 -0.77 -1.44
CA LEU A 91 -15.95 -0.83 -2.62
C LEU A 91 -14.67 -1.59 -2.25
N LYS A 92 -14.34 -2.62 -3.02
CA LYS A 92 -13.17 -3.46 -2.84
C LYS A 92 -12.21 -3.28 -4.00
N SER A 93 -10.93 -3.32 -3.71
CA SER A 93 -9.84 -3.38 -4.69
C SER A 93 -9.39 -4.83 -4.84
N VAL A 94 -9.58 -5.41 -6.03
CA VAL A 94 -9.21 -6.79 -6.33
C VAL A 94 -7.99 -6.81 -7.23
N PHE A 95 -6.86 -7.29 -6.72
CA PHE A 95 -5.63 -7.37 -7.48
C PHE A 95 -5.59 -8.63 -8.35
N PRO A 96 -4.95 -8.59 -9.53
CA PRO A 96 -4.89 -9.72 -10.45
C PRO A 96 -4.03 -10.89 -9.96
N GLY A 97 -3.43 -10.79 -8.77
CA GLY A 97 -2.64 -11.82 -8.13
C GLY A 97 -2.41 -11.52 -6.65
N VAL A 98 -1.81 -12.48 -5.95
CA VAL A 98 -1.48 -12.40 -4.53
C VAL A 98 -0.54 -11.23 -4.28
N VAL A 99 -0.91 -10.35 -3.36
CA VAL A 99 -0.04 -9.28 -2.89
C VAL A 99 0.69 -9.74 -1.64
N ASP A 100 2.02 -9.67 -1.66
CA ASP A 100 2.88 -9.99 -0.52
C ASP A 100 2.80 -8.89 0.55
N VAL A 101 1.69 -8.89 1.29
CA VAL A 101 1.51 -8.16 2.54
C VAL A 101 1.70 -9.14 3.70
N PHE A 102 2.44 -8.72 4.73
CA PHE A 102 2.93 -9.50 5.88
C PHE A 102 4.11 -10.47 5.65
N GLU A 103 5.17 -10.27 6.45
CA GLU A 103 6.07 -11.37 6.85
C GLU A 103 5.47 -12.08 8.07
N LYS A 104 5.17 -13.38 7.95
CA LYS A 104 4.96 -14.26 9.10
C LYS A 104 6.27 -14.31 9.90
N PHE A 105 6.21 -13.98 11.18
CA PHE A 105 7.20 -14.44 12.17
C PHE A 105 6.94 -15.89 12.55
#